data_AF-A0A8J2TCZ4-F1
#
_entry.id   AF-A0A8J2TCZ4-F1
#
_cell.length_a   1.000
_cell.length_b   1.000
_cell.length_c   1.000
_cell.angle_alpha   90.00
_cell.angle_beta   90.00
_cell.angle_gamma   90.00
#
_symmetry.space_group_name_H-M   'P 1'
#
loop_
_entity.id
_entity.type
_entity.pdbx_description
1 polymer ?
#
loop_
_entity_poly.entity_id
_entity_poly.type
_entity_poly.pdbx_seq_one_letter_code
_entity_poly.pdbx_strand_id
1 'polypeptide(L)'
;MVNNPLSTILCHKGKPYSKRMDIQLINIGFGNIVSANRIIAIVSPESAPIKRIISDAKEQGRLIDATYGRRTRAVIITDSSHVVLSAIQPETVAHRFVINKDAQLNNN
;
A
#
# COMPACT_ATOMS: atom_id res chain seq x y z
N MET A 1 23.41 -25.47 49.17
CA MET A 1 21.98 -25.40 49.56
C MET A 1 21.59 -23.93 49.57
N VAL A 2 21.24 -23.38 48.41
CA VAL A 2 19.90 -22.87 48.01
C VAL A 2 19.29 -21.81 48.94
N ASN A 3 18.98 -20.64 48.35
CA ASN A 3 17.71 -19.88 48.44
C ASN A 3 17.87 -18.37 48.74
N ASN A 4 17.84 -17.52 47.71
CA ASN A 4 16.63 -16.73 47.45
C ASN A 4 16.65 -16.13 46.01
N PRO A 5 15.56 -16.23 45.24
CA PRO A 5 15.45 -15.78 43.85
C PRO A 5 15.01 -14.31 43.80
N LEU A 6 14.98 -13.71 42.60
CA LEU A 6 14.62 -12.31 42.27
C LEU A 6 15.79 -11.34 42.02
N SER A 7 16.94 -11.87 41.57
CA SER A 7 17.94 -11.12 40.80
C SER A 7 17.49 -10.84 39.33
N THR A 8 16.19 -10.72 39.08
CA THR A 8 15.68 -10.37 37.74
C THR A 8 15.04 -8.99 37.79
N ILE A 9 15.85 -8.01 38.17
CA ILE A 9 15.64 -6.62 37.78
C ILE A 9 15.94 -6.56 36.28
N LEU A 10 14.95 -6.89 35.44
CA LEU A 10 15.01 -6.57 34.02
C LEU A 10 14.62 -5.10 33.86
N CYS A 11 15.62 -4.24 34.03
CA CYS A 11 15.55 -2.83 33.73
C CYS A 11 15.29 -2.60 32.23
N HIS A 12 14.28 -1.78 31.93
CA HIS A 12 14.07 -1.00 30.71
C HIS A 12 14.37 -1.68 29.36
N LYS A 13 13.32 -1.92 28.56
CA LYS A 13 12.97 -1.05 27.43
C LYS A 13 11.55 -1.40 26.95
N GLY A 14 10.55 -0.78 27.57
CA GLY A 14 9.34 -0.46 26.82
C GLY A 14 9.79 0.39 25.64
N LYS A 15 9.93 -0.20 24.45
CA LYS A 15 10.07 0.59 23.24
C LYS A 15 8.77 1.41 23.17
N PRO A 16 8.80 2.75 23.26
CA PRO A 16 7.60 3.50 22.96
C PRO A 16 7.25 3.12 21.53
N TYR A 17 6.13 2.41 21.33
CA TYR A 17 5.61 2.05 20.03
C TYR A 17 5.06 3.31 19.37
N SER A 18 5.93 4.29 19.13
CA SER A 18 5.69 5.33 18.15
C SER A 18 6.22 4.78 16.84
N LYS A 19 5.47 3.83 16.27
CA LYS A 19 5.62 3.46 14.87
C LYS A 19 5.21 4.71 14.10
N ARG A 20 6.16 5.61 13.81
CA ARG A 20 5.96 6.62 12.77
C ARG A 20 5.56 5.83 11.54
N MET A 21 4.31 6.00 11.11
CA MET A 21 3.90 5.47 9.83
C MET A 21 4.58 6.33 8.79
N ASP A 22 5.81 5.94 8.45
CA ASP A 22 6.53 6.56 7.35
C ASP A 22 5.66 6.42 6.10
N ILE A 23 5.49 7.53 5.38
CA ILE A 23 4.69 7.55 4.17
C ILE A 23 5.48 6.80 3.11
N GLN A 24 5.07 5.56 2.81
CA GLN A 24 5.65 4.80 1.73
C GLN A 24 4.98 5.21 0.41
N LEU A 25 5.80 5.53 -0.57
CA LEU A 25 5.38 5.95 -1.90
C LEU A 25 5.73 4.87 -2.92
N ILE A 26 4.79 4.57 -3.82
CA ILE A 26 4.97 3.55 -4.84
C ILE A 26 4.69 4.13 -6.23
N ASN A 27 5.61 3.88 -7.16
CA ASN A 27 5.46 4.25 -8.56
C ASN A 27 4.48 3.30 -9.25
N ILE A 28 3.41 3.87 -9.79
CA ILE A 28 2.34 3.16 -10.51
C ILE A 28 2.40 3.38 -12.03
N GLY A 29 3.51 3.92 -12.54
CA GLY A 29 3.79 4.13 -13.96
C GLY A 29 3.80 5.59 -14.39
N PHE A 30 4.59 5.90 -15.44
CA PHE A 30 4.61 7.22 -16.10
C PHE A 30 4.84 8.42 -15.18
N GLY A 31 5.61 8.24 -14.11
CA GLY A 31 5.86 9.31 -13.12
C GLY A 31 4.75 9.47 -12.08
N ASN A 32 3.68 8.68 -12.15
CA ASN A 32 2.64 8.66 -11.13
C ASN A 32 3.08 7.86 -9.90
N ILE A 33 2.82 8.43 -8.74
CA ILE A 33 3.20 7.87 -7.44
C ILE A 33 1.99 7.92 -6.52
N VAL A 34 1.74 6.86 -5.78
CA VAL A 34 0.65 6.80 -4.79
C VAL A 34 1.18 6.40 -3.42
N SER A 35 0.44 6.74 -2.37
CA SER A 35 0.77 6.31 -1.01
C SER A 35 0.42 4.84 -0.84
N ALA A 36 1.44 4.00 -0.66
CA ALA A 36 1.28 2.57 -0.46
C ALA A 36 0.42 2.26 0.77
N ASN A 37 0.59 3.01 1.86
CA ASN A 37 -0.15 2.82 3.12
C ASN A 37 -1.68 2.99 2.96
N ARG A 38 -2.13 3.65 1.89
CA ARG A 38 -3.55 3.93 1.61
C ARG A 38 -4.16 3.01 0.56
N ILE A 39 -3.38 2.11 -0.02
CA ILE A 39 -3.89 1.14 -0.99
C ILE A 39 -4.61 0.02 -0.25
N ILE A 40 -5.88 -0.19 -0.58
CA ILE A 40 -6.66 -1.34 -0.11
C ILE A 40 -6.50 -2.53 -1.05
N ALA A 41 -6.54 -2.28 -2.37
CA ALA A 41 -6.48 -3.34 -3.36
C ALA A 41 -5.85 -2.88 -4.68
N ILE A 42 -5.19 -3.81 -5.36
CA ILE A 42 -4.70 -3.69 -6.73
C ILE A 42 -5.36 -4.81 -7.52
N VAL A 43 -6.16 -4.45 -8.53
CA VAL A 43 -6.97 -5.41 -9.29
C VAL A 43 -6.88 -5.16 -10.80
N SER A 44 -7.14 -6.20 -11.59
CA SER A 44 -7.21 -6.10 -13.05
C SER A 44 -8.58 -5.56 -13.51
N PRO A 45 -8.65 -4.72 -14.56
CA PRO A 45 -9.90 -4.13 -15.07
C PRO A 45 -10.77 -5.08 -15.89
N GLU A 46 -10.44 -6.37 -15.96
CA GLU A 46 -11.05 -7.31 -16.91
C GLU A 46 -12.48 -7.71 -16.53
N SER A 47 -12.85 -7.68 -15.23
CA SER A 47 -14.15 -8.14 -14.76
C SER A 47 -15.24 -7.05 -14.77
N ALA A 48 -16.49 -7.46 -15.00
CA ALA A 48 -17.65 -6.56 -15.04
C ALA A 48 -17.85 -5.75 -13.73
N PRO A 49 -17.70 -6.32 -12.52
CA PRO A 49 -17.83 -5.56 -11.28
C PRO A 49 -16.77 -4.45 -11.15
N ILE A 50 -15.54 -4.69 -11.60
CA ILE A 50 -14.48 -3.68 -11.54
C ILE A 50 -14.77 -2.54 -12.52
N LYS A 51 -15.27 -2.85 -13.73
CA LYS A 51 -15.71 -1.82 -14.68
C LYS A 51 -16.83 -0.94 -14.12
N ARG A 52 -17.76 -1.51 -13.33
CA ARG A 52 -18.78 -0.74 -12.61
C ARG A 52 -18.14 0.20 -11.58
N ILE A 53 -17.23 -0.31 -10.74
CA ILE A 53 -16.51 0.52 -9.76
C ILE A 53 -15.78 1.69 -10.42
N ILE A 54 -15.15 1.48 -11.57
CA ILE A 54 -14.50 2.56 -12.35
C ILE A 54 -15.53 3.59 -12.81
N SER A 55 -16.67 3.13 -13.33
CA SER A 55 -17.75 4.02 -13.78
C SER A 55 -18.34 4.82 -12.63
N ASP A 56 -18.64 4.18 -11.51
CA ASP A 56 -19.18 4.81 -10.31
C ASP A 56 -18.20 5.86 -9.76
N ALA A 57 -16.91 5.55 -9.72
CA ALA A 57 -15.88 6.51 -9.31
C ALA A 57 -15.77 7.69 -10.28
N LYS A 58 -16.00 7.48 -11.58
CA LYS A 58 -16.03 8.55 -12.58
C LYS A 58 -17.22 9.47 -12.36
N GLU A 59 -18.41 8.92 -12.13
CA GLU A 59 -19.64 9.68 -11.86
C GLU A 59 -19.54 10.48 -10.56
N GLN A 60 -18.89 9.91 -9.55
CA GLN A 60 -18.66 10.57 -8.25
C GLN A 60 -17.49 11.57 -8.25
N GLY A 61 -16.75 11.71 -9.36
CA GLY A 61 -15.57 12.59 -9.44
C GLY A 61 -14.37 12.10 -8.62
N ARG A 62 -14.30 10.80 -8.30
CA ARG A 62 -13.24 10.14 -7.50
C ARG A 62 -12.26 9.31 -8.35
N LEU A 63 -12.46 9.29 -9.67
CA LEU A 63 -11.57 8.60 -10.60
C LEU A 63 -10.32 9.45 -10.87
N ILE A 64 -9.16 8.84 -10.65
CA ILE A 64 -7.86 9.41 -10.99
C ILE A 64 -7.29 8.62 -12.17
N ASP A 65 -7.20 9.24 -13.34
CA ASP A 65 -6.62 8.60 -14.51
C ASP A 65 -5.10 8.80 -14.58
N ALA A 66 -4.35 7.76 -14.25
CA ALA A 66 -2.89 7.71 -14.31
C ALA A 66 -2.39 6.84 -15.51
N THR A 67 -3.24 6.59 -16.51
CA THR A 67 -2.89 5.80 -17.70
C THR A 67 -2.26 6.62 -18.82
N TYR A 68 -2.41 7.95 -18.80
CA TYR A 68 -1.97 8.89 -19.84
C TYR A 68 -2.45 8.47 -21.24
N GLY A 69 -3.73 8.12 -21.38
CA GLY A 69 -4.34 7.73 -22.66
C GLY A 69 -3.97 6.33 -23.16
N ARG A 70 -3.28 5.52 -22.34
CA ARG A 70 -2.97 4.12 -22.66
C ARG A 70 -4.07 3.20 -22.13
N ARG A 71 -4.05 1.94 -22.58
CA ARG A 71 -4.95 0.91 -22.04
C ARG A 71 -4.73 0.76 -20.53
N THR A 72 -5.80 0.86 -19.75
CA THR A 72 -5.82 0.51 -18.33
C THR A 72 -5.44 -0.96 -18.17
N ARG A 73 -4.42 -1.23 -17.36
CA ARG A 73 -3.95 -2.57 -17.04
C ARG A 73 -4.18 -2.92 -15.57
N ALA A 74 -4.19 -1.93 -14.69
CA ALA A 74 -4.46 -2.09 -13.27
C ALA A 74 -5.40 -1.00 -12.77
N VAL A 75 -6.14 -1.34 -11.71
CA VAL A 75 -7.04 -0.47 -10.98
C VAL A 75 -6.62 -0.56 -9.52
N ILE A 76 -6.34 0.60 -8.93
CA ILE A 76 -5.89 0.70 -7.54
C ILE A 76 -7.02 1.35 -6.75
N ILE A 77 -7.46 0.66 -5.70
CA ILE A 77 -8.51 1.13 -4.80
C ILE A 77 -7.85 1.62 -3.52
N THR A 78 -8.21 2.84 -3.12
CA THR A 78 -7.69 3.48 -1.91
C THR A 78 -8.72 3.52 -0.79
N ASP A 79 -8.24 3.73 0.44
CA ASP A 79 -9.04 3.93 1.66
C ASP A 79 -10.05 5.09 1.55
N SER A 80 -9.66 6.14 0.84
CA SER A 80 -10.49 7.32 0.57
C SER A 80 -11.54 7.12 -0.53
N SER A 81 -11.78 5.88 -0.96
CA SER A 81 -12.67 5.51 -2.09
C SER A 81 -12.26 6.08 -3.46
N HIS A 82 -11.06 6.67 -3.57
CA HIS A 82 -10.51 7.04 -4.87
C HIS A 82 -10.07 5.78 -5.62
N VAL A 83 -10.35 5.78 -6.92
CA VAL A 83 -9.98 4.72 -7.85
C VAL A 83 -8.92 5.28 -8.79
N VAL A 84 -7.72 4.72 -8.75
CA VAL A 84 -6.61 5.15 -9.59
C VAL A 84 -6.40 4.14 -10.71
N LEU A 85 -6.46 4.60 -11.96
CA LEU A 85 -6.19 3.78 -13.14
C LEU A 85 -4.71 3.80 -13.47
N SER A 86 -4.13 2.64 -13.74
CA SER A 86 -2.73 2.53 -14.14
C SER A 86 -2.59 1.74 -15.43
N ALA A 87 -1.65 2.17 -16.26
CA ALA A 87 -1.24 1.47 -17.48
C ALA A 87 -0.13 0.43 -17.21
N ILE A 88 0.26 0.22 -15.95
CA ILE A 88 1.20 -0.82 -15.52
C ILE A 88 0.42 -2.06 -15.07
N GLN A 89 1.03 -3.23 -15.26
CA GLN A 89 0.47 -4.51 -14.83
C GLN A 89 0.33 -4.57 -13.30
N PRO A 90 -0.78 -5.11 -12.77
CA PRO A 90 -1.02 -5.17 -11.34
C PRO A 90 0.07 -5.96 -10.61
N GLU A 91 0.65 -6.99 -11.24
CA GLU A 91 1.76 -7.79 -10.70
C GLU A 91 3.02 -6.94 -10.49
N THR A 92 3.31 -6.03 -11.41
CA THR A 92 4.47 -5.12 -11.30
C THR A 92 4.28 -4.12 -10.17
N VAL A 93 3.06 -3.62 -9.98
CA VAL A 93 2.74 -2.73 -8.86
C VAL A 93 2.80 -3.50 -7.53
N ALA A 94 2.25 -4.71 -7.47
CA ALA A 94 2.29 -5.56 -6.28
C ALA A 94 3.74 -5.91 -5.89
N HIS A 95 4.59 -6.26 -6.85
CA HIS A 95 6.00 -6.56 -6.58
C HIS A 95 6.75 -5.36 -5.97
N ARG A 96 6.50 -4.14 -6.49
CA ARG A 96 7.05 -2.91 -5.92
C ARG A 96 6.50 -2.61 -4.53
N PHE A 97 5.26 -3.01 -4.24
CA PHE A 97 4.64 -2.84 -2.93
C PHE A 97 5.31 -3.74 -1.88
N VAL A 98 5.54 -5.00 -2.22
CA VAL A 98 6.17 -5.99 -1.32
C VAL A 98 7.63 -5.66 -1.03
N ILE A 99 8.43 -5.31 -2.06
CA ILE A 99 9.85 -4.98 -1.87
C ILE A 99 10.06 -3.84 -0.89
N ASN A 100 9.22 -2.79 -0.95
CA ASN A 100 9.33 -1.66 -0.02
C ASN A 100 9.00 -2.05 1.43
N LYS A 101 8.20 -3.10 1.63
CA LYS A 101 7.89 -3.62 2.96
C LYS A 101 9.05 -4.42 3.54
N ASP A 102 9.69 -5.27 2.73
CA ASP A 102 10.82 -6.09 3.15
C ASP A 102 12.11 -5.25 3.34
N ALA A 103 12.32 -4.24 2.50
CA ALA A 103 13.43 -3.30 2.66
C ALA A 103 13.35 -2.50 3.98
N GLN A 104 12.15 -2.26 4.52
CA GLN A 104 12.02 -1.62 5.84
C GLN A 104 12.15 -2.60 7.02
N LEU A 105 11.92 -3.89 6.80
CA LEU A 105 12.10 -4.93 7.82
C LEU A 105 13.57 -5.30 8.02
N ASN A 106 14.39 -5.23 6.97
CA ASN A 106 15.80 -5.64 7.02
C ASN A 106 16.76 -4.54 7.52
N ASN A 107 16.27 -3.32 7.74
CA ASN A 107 17.07 -2.18 8.18
C ASN A 107 16.91 -1.86 9.68
N ASN A 108 16.43 -2.81 10.50
CA ASN A 108 16.15 -2.61 11.92
C ASN A 108 16.78 -3.69 12.81
#